data_AF-A0A7L2D4Y3-F1
#
_entry.id   AF-A0A7L2D4Y3-F1
#
_cell.length_a   1.000
_cell.length_b   1.000
_cell.length_c   1.000
_cell.angle_alpha   90.00
_cell.angle_beta   90.00
_cell.angle_gamma   90.00
#
_symmetry.space_group_name_H-M   'P 1'
#
loop_
_entity.id
_entity.type
_entity.pdbx_description
1 polymer ?
#
loop_
_entity_poly.entity_id
_entity_poly.type
_entity_poly.pdbx_seq_one_letter_code
_entity_poly.pdbx_strand_id
1 'polypeptide(L)'
;VARRLSLRKHPECHSMAGGKAIEHLAQTGNQELLTFRLPMQQYRNCDFSFSGLQNLVNNAIVQKEKEEGIQEGEILSCVKDVAAAVQHAVTVHIIQRTYRAMLFCIKNSILPSKNATLVVSGGVASNQYIRKGLQNLADANDFALLCPPPRLCTDNGVMIAWNGIERLRAGLGVLHSTAGIRYEPR
;
A
#
# COMPACT_ATOMS: atom_id res chain seq x y z
N VAL A 1 0.97 4.30 11.88
CA VAL A 1 1.38 3.10 12.61
C VAL A 1 2.86 3.11 12.98
N ALA A 2 3.82 3.00 12.04
CA ALA A 2 5.26 2.93 12.38
C ALA A 2 5.76 4.04 13.34
N ARG A 3 5.28 5.28 13.16
CA ARG A 3 5.59 6.38 14.09
C ARG A 3 4.97 6.17 15.48
N ARG A 4 3.73 5.66 15.54
CA ARG A 4 2.99 5.42 16.79
C ARG A 4 3.55 4.26 17.60
N LEU A 5 4.16 3.29 16.91
CA LEU A 5 4.94 2.20 17.50
C LEU A 5 6.39 2.60 17.84
N SER A 6 6.74 3.88 17.68
CA SER A 6 8.07 4.39 18.01
C SER A 6 9.22 3.66 17.29
N LEU A 7 8.98 3.12 16.09
CA LEU A 7 9.95 2.23 15.42
C LEU A 7 11.30 2.87 15.10
N ARG A 8 11.39 4.21 15.10
CA ARG A 8 12.68 4.92 14.98
C ARG A 8 13.61 4.69 16.18
N LYS A 9 13.06 4.36 17.34
CA LYS A 9 13.83 3.99 18.53
C LYS A 9 14.16 2.50 18.58
N HIS A 10 13.56 1.69 17.71
CA HIS A 10 13.78 0.24 17.70
C HIS A 10 15.19 -0.09 17.16
N PRO A 11 15.98 -0.92 17.86
CA PRO A 11 17.38 -1.19 17.50
C PRO A 11 17.57 -1.67 16.05
N GLU A 12 16.65 -2.48 15.54
CA GLU A 12 16.73 -3.01 14.18
C GLU A 12 16.16 -2.07 13.10
N CYS A 13 15.37 -1.05 13.46
CA CYS A 13 14.55 -0.30 12.49
C CYS A 13 14.86 1.19 12.41
N HIS A 14 15.79 1.71 13.22
CA HIS A 14 16.03 3.15 13.37
C HIS A 14 16.33 3.89 12.05
N SER A 15 16.94 3.22 11.07
CA SER A 15 17.30 3.78 9.76
C SER A 15 16.32 3.40 8.64
N MET A 16 15.30 2.60 8.93
CA MET A 16 14.36 2.09 7.93
C MET A 16 13.19 3.07 7.69
N ALA A 17 12.72 3.13 6.44
CA ALA A 17 11.45 3.77 6.14
C ALA A 17 10.30 3.03 6.84
N GLY A 18 9.24 3.74 7.24
CA GLY A 18 8.19 3.18 8.09
C GLY A 18 7.51 1.91 7.55
N GLY A 19 7.25 1.84 6.24
CA GLY A 19 6.70 0.63 5.61
C GLY A 19 7.66 -0.57 5.67
N LYS A 20 8.95 -0.32 5.41
CA LYS A 20 10.00 -1.35 5.49
C LYS A 20 10.22 -1.83 6.93
N ALA A 21 10.16 -0.92 7.91
CA ALA A 21 10.27 -1.26 9.32
C ALA A 21 9.12 -2.18 9.79
N ILE A 22 7.88 -1.87 9.37
CA ILE A 22 6.72 -2.74 9.66
C ILE A 22 6.91 -4.11 9.03
N GLU A 23 7.34 -4.16 7.76
CA GLU A 23 7.58 -5.44 7.09
C GLU A 23 8.65 -6.28 7.74
N HIS A 24 9.78 -5.66 8.11
CA HIS A 24 10.88 -6.34 8.79
C HIS A 24 10.41 -6.98 10.11
N LEU A 25 9.71 -6.22 10.95
CA LEU A 25 9.23 -6.74 12.23
C LEU A 25 8.12 -7.80 12.06
N ALA A 26 7.24 -7.62 11.07
CA ALA A 26 6.14 -8.53 10.79
C ALA A 26 6.60 -9.96 10.44
N GLN A 27 7.82 -10.14 9.91
CA GLN A 27 8.37 -11.46 9.57
C GLN A 27 8.45 -12.42 10.76
N THR A 28 8.63 -11.87 11.97
CA THR A 28 8.77 -12.65 13.21
C THR A 28 7.63 -12.41 14.19
N GLY A 29 6.59 -11.67 13.77
CA GLY A 29 5.40 -11.43 14.57
C GLY A 29 4.28 -12.40 14.24
N ASN A 30 3.37 -12.60 15.19
CA ASN A 30 2.16 -13.38 15.01
C ASN A 30 0.97 -12.45 14.69
N GLN A 31 0.50 -12.53 13.43
CA GLN A 31 -0.65 -11.75 12.96
C GLN A 31 -1.99 -12.13 13.62
N GLU A 32 -2.11 -13.32 14.20
CA GLU A 32 -3.37 -13.83 14.77
C GLU A 32 -3.68 -13.25 16.16
N LEU A 33 -2.67 -12.71 16.84
CA LEU A 33 -2.84 -12.15 18.20
C LEU A 33 -3.65 -10.85 18.21
N LEU A 34 -3.70 -10.13 17.09
CA LEU A 34 -4.50 -8.92 16.93
C LEU A 34 -5.25 -8.96 15.61
N THR A 35 -6.58 -9.01 15.65
CA THR A 35 -7.41 -8.94 14.44
C THR A 35 -8.08 -7.59 14.32
N PHE A 36 -7.89 -6.92 13.17
CA PHE A 36 -8.52 -5.65 12.88
C PHE A 36 -9.70 -5.83 11.93
N ARG A 37 -10.85 -5.23 12.26
CA ARG A 37 -11.99 -5.17 11.33
C ARG A 37 -11.60 -4.33 10.12
N LEU A 38 -11.82 -4.89 8.93
CA LEU A 38 -11.49 -4.22 7.68
C LEU A 38 -12.55 -3.16 7.35
N PRO A 39 -12.12 -1.96 6.92
CA PRO A 39 -13.06 -0.93 6.54
C PRO A 39 -13.71 -1.23 5.19
N MET A 40 -14.84 -0.57 4.95
CA MET A 40 -15.52 -0.53 3.65
C MET A 40 -16.09 -1.86 3.11
N GLN A 41 -16.25 -2.90 3.93
CA GLN A 41 -16.75 -4.21 3.49
C GLN A 41 -18.15 -4.15 2.87
N GLN A 42 -19.03 -3.25 3.35
CA GLN A 42 -20.38 -3.09 2.81
C GLN A 42 -20.46 -2.30 1.49
N TYR A 43 -19.42 -1.58 1.08
CA TYR A 43 -19.50 -0.70 -0.09
C TYR A 43 -19.10 -1.41 -1.38
N ARG A 44 -19.87 -1.16 -2.45
CA ARG A 44 -19.68 -1.74 -3.80
C ARG A 44 -18.83 -0.91 -4.75
N ASN A 45 -18.19 0.14 -4.25
CA ASN A 45 -17.20 0.93 -4.98
C ASN A 45 -15.79 0.30 -4.93
N CYS A 46 -14.81 0.97 -5.54
CA CYS A 46 -13.40 0.56 -5.58
C CYS A 46 -12.49 1.40 -4.65
N ASP A 47 -13.06 2.37 -3.93
CA ASP A 47 -12.32 3.32 -3.09
C ASP A 47 -11.57 2.64 -1.95
N PHE A 48 -10.52 3.27 -1.43
CA PHE A 48 -9.78 2.80 -0.27
C PHE A 48 -10.03 3.70 0.94
N SER A 49 -10.06 3.14 2.14
CA SER A 49 -10.03 3.90 3.39
C SER A 49 -9.06 3.23 4.36
N PHE A 50 -8.05 3.99 4.79
CA PHE A 50 -7.07 3.54 5.77
C PHE A 50 -7.22 4.29 7.11
N SER A 51 -8.00 5.37 7.17
CA SER A 51 -8.19 6.16 8.39
C SER A 51 -8.89 5.36 9.50
N GLY A 52 -9.93 4.60 9.13
CA GLY A 52 -10.63 3.71 10.07
C GLY A 52 -9.70 2.63 10.62
N LEU A 53 -8.91 1.99 9.76
CA LEU A 53 -7.92 0.99 10.17
C LEU A 53 -6.85 1.62 11.07
N GLN A 54 -6.34 2.81 10.73
CA GLN A 54 -5.37 3.53 11.53
C GLN A 54 -5.89 3.81 12.95
N ASN A 55 -7.17 4.22 13.08
CA ASN A 55 -7.77 4.46 14.39
C ASN A 55 -7.90 3.19 15.22
N LEU A 56 -8.34 2.07 14.61
CA LEU A 56 -8.40 0.78 15.28
C LEU A 56 -7.02 0.32 15.78
N VAL A 57 -6.00 0.49 14.95
CA VAL A 57 -4.61 0.16 15.30
C VAL A 57 -4.09 1.04 16.42
N ASN A 58 -4.31 2.35 16.35
CA ASN A 58 -3.88 3.28 17.40
C ASN A 58 -4.55 2.94 18.74
N ASN A 59 -5.84 2.62 18.74
CA ASN A 59 -6.56 2.23 19.95
C ASN A 59 -6.00 0.92 20.54
N ALA A 60 -5.68 -0.06 19.70
CA ALA A 60 -5.04 -1.30 20.15
C ALA A 60 -3.65 -1.06 20.75
N ILE A 61 -2.86 -0.15 20.16
CA ILE A 61 -1.56 0.27 20.70
C ILE A 61 -1.73 0.92 22.07
N VAL A 62 -2.63 1.90 22.20
CA VAL A 62 -2.90 2.59 23.48
C VAL A 62 -3.32 1.59 24.57
N GLN A 63 -4.15 0.62 24.21
CA GLN A 63 -4.59 -0.41 25.14
C GLN A 63 -3.42 -1.29 25.60
N LYS A 64 -2.53 -1.70 24.68
CA LYS A 64 -1.32 -2.47 25.00
C LYS A 64 -0.33 -1.68 25.86
N GLU A 65 -0.16 -0.39 25.60
CA GLU A 65 0.69 0.47 26.43
C GLU A 65 0.20 0.55 27.87
N LYS A 66 -1.13 0.67 28.06
CA LYS A 66 -1.75 0.64 29.39
C LYS A 66 -1.57 -0.71 30.09
N GLU A 67 -1.71 -1.82 29.36
CA GLU A 67 -1.50 -3.17 29.88
C GLU A 67 -0.05 -3.41 30.33
N GLU A 68 0.91 -2.88 29.58
CA GLU A 68 2.35 -2.97 29.90
C GLU A 68 2.81 -1.89 30.91
N GLY A 69 1.99 -0.89 31.19
CA GLY A 69 2.33 0.22 32.09
C GLY A 69 3.37 1.20 31.51
N ILE A 70 3.50 1.25 30.18
CA ILE A 70 4.47 2.11 29.49
C ILE A 70 3.82 3.40 28.95
N GLN A 71 4.62 4.43 28.71
CA GLN A 71 4.17 5.70 28.16
C GLN A 71 4.23 5.72 26.62
N GLU A 72 3.44 6.61 26.01
CA GLU A 72 3.53 6.84 24.56
C GLU A 72 4.94 7.26 24.17
N GLY A 73 5.47 6.62 23.13
CA GLY A 73 6.83 6.87 22.66
C GLY A 73 7.84 5.81 23.12
N GLU A 74 7.44 4.89 24.01
CA GLU A 74 8.20 3.69 24.34
C GLU A 74 7.91 2.56 23.32
N ILE A 75 8.71 1.50 23.36
CA ILE A 75 8.57 0.36 22.45
C ILE A 75 7.76 -0.71 23.16
N LEU A 76 6.64 -1.09 22.57
CA LEU A 76 5.83 -2.22 23.05
C LEU A 76 6.60 -3.54 22.97
N SER A 77 6.42 -4.39 23.99
CA SER A 77 6.99 -5.74 23.96
C SER A 77 6.43 -6.56 22.79
N CYS A 78 5.14 -6.40 22.47
CA CYS A 78 4.45 -7.08 21.36
C CYS A 78 4.54 -6.32 20.02
N VAL A 79 5.52 -5.43 19.83
CA VAL A 79 5.62 -4.57 18.63
C VAL A 79 5.64 -5.37 17.31
N LYS A 80 6.26 -6.55 17.31
CA LYS A 80 6.35 -7.45 16.15
C LYS A 80 4.98 -8.00 15.76
N ASP A 81 4.19 -8.42 16.74
CA ASP A 81 2.83 -8.94 16.53
C ASP A 81 1.90 -7.85 16.02
N VAL A 82 1.99 -6.64 16.58
CA VAL A 82 1.23 -5.48 16.09
C VAL A 82 1.64 -5.16 14.65
N ALA A 83 2.93 -5.19 14.31
CA ALA A 83 3.40 -4.98 12.95
C ALA A 83 2.85 -6.04 11.97
N ALA A 84 2.87 -7.32 12.36
CA ALA A 84 2.33 -8.43 11.57
C ALA A 84 0.82 -8.29 11.33
N ALA A 85 0.05 -8.06 12.40
CA ALA A 85 -1.40 -7.86 12.34
C ALA A 85 -1.78 -6.66 11.47
N VAL A 86 -1.06 -5.54 11.58
CA VAL A 86 -1.29 -4.35 10.75
C VAL A 86 -0.96 -4.63 9.30
N GLN A 87 0.19 -5.24 9.01
CA GLN A 87 0.58 -5.58 7.65
C GLN A 87 -0.46 -6.50 7.02
N HIS A 88 -0.92 -7.51 7.75
CA HIS A 88 -1.98 -8.41 7.29
C HIS A 88 -3.27 -7.64 6.98
N ALA A 89 -3.79 -6.85 7.92
CA ALA A 89 -5.03 -6.12 7.73
C ALA A 89 -4.97 -5.13 6.55
N VAL A 90 -3.87 -4.41 6.39
CA VAL A 90 -3.64 -3.52 5.24
C VAL A 90 -3.60 -4.32 3.94
N THR A 91 -2.91 -5.46 3.93
CA THR A 91 -2.80 -6.33 2.74
C THR A 91 -4.15 -6.88 2.32
N VAL A 92 -4.94 -7.42 3.26
CA VAL A 92 -6.27 -7.95 2.96
C VAL A 92 -7.19 -6.84 2.46
N HIS A 93 -7.15 -5.65 3.07
CA HIS A 93 -7.91 -4.50 2.57
C HIS A 93 -7.52 -4.17 1.13
N ILE A 94 -6.22 -4.08 0.82
CA ILE A 94 -5.75 -3.81 -0.54
C ILE A 94 -6.25 -4.86 -1.53
N ILE A 95 -6.09 -6.15 -1.20
CA ILE A 95 -6.56 -7.27 -2.03
C ILE A 95 -8.06 -7.17 -2.29
N GLN A 96 -8.87 -6.93 -1.25
CA GLN A 96 -10.33 -6.82 -1.39
C GLN A 96 -10.73 -5.69 -2.32
N ARG A 97 -10.10 -4.52 -2.21
CA ARG A 97 -10.42 -3.36 -3.05
C ARG A 97 -9.91 -3.53 -4.48
N THR A 98 -8.73 -4.12 -4.67
CA THR A 98 -8.19 -4.45 -5.99
C THR A 98 -9.07 -5.48 -6.70
N TYR A 99 -9.52 -6.52 -5.99
CA TYR A 99 -10.43 -7.52 -6.55
C TYR A 99 -11.76 -6.90 -7.00
N ARG A 100 -12.32 -5.96 -6.22
CA ARG A 100 -13.51 -5.19 -6.62
C ARG A 100 -13.32 -4.46 -7.94
N ALA A 101 -12.16 -3.81 -8.12
CA ALA A 101 -11.83 -3.14 -9.37
C ALA A 101 -11.70 -4.13 -10.54
N MET A 102 -11.07 -5.28 -10.33
CA MET A 102 -10.99 -6.35 -11.33
C MET A 102 -12.38 -6.80 -11.78
N LEU A 103 -13.27 -7.12 -10.82
CA LEU A 103 -14.66 -7.52 -11.12
C LEU A 103 -15.42 -6.43 -11.87
N PHE A 104 -15.24 -5.17 -11.49
CA PHE A 104 -15.85 -4.04 -12.19
C PHE A 104 -15.38 -3.98 -13.65
N CYS A 105 -14.08 -4.10 -13.88
CA CYS A 105 -13.50 -4.07 -15.22
C CYS A 105 -13.98 -5.24 -16.10
N ILE A 106 -14.00 -6.46 -15.55
CA ILE A 106 -14.48 -7.66 -16.24
C ILE A 106 -15.96 -7.49 -16.61
N LYS A 107 -16.80 -7.12 -15.66
CA LYS A 107 -18.25 -6.98 -15.87
C LYS A 107 -18.58 -5.95 -16.95
N ASN A 108 -17.83 -4.86 -17.01
CA ASN A 108 -18.05 -3.77 -17.97
C ASN A 108 -17.24 -3.93 -19.26
N SER A 109 -16.57 -5.07 -19.48
CA SER A 109 -15.74 -5.32 -20.67
C SER A 109 -14.69 -4.22 -20.92
N ILE A 110 -14.14 -3.63 -19.84
CA ILE A 110 -13.12 -2.58 -19.90
C ILE A 110 -11.75 -3.18 -20.24
N LEU A 111 -11.50 -4.41 -19.80
CA LEU A 111 -10.25 -5.12 -20.02
C LEU A 111 -10.42 -6.24 -21.05
N PRO A 112 -9.33 -6.68 -21.70
CA PRO A 112 -9.34 -7.85 -22.57
C PRO A 112 -9.87 -9.09 -21.84
N SER A 113 -10.55 -9.97 -22.57
CA SER A 113 -11.10 -11.22 -22.03
C SER A 113 -10.03 -12.24 -21.60
N LYS A 114 -8.77 -12.05 -22.02
CA LYS A 114 -7.60 -12.86 -21.67
C LYS A 114 -6.37 -11.96 -21.54
N ASN A 115 -5.39 -12.41 -20.76
CA ASN A 115 -4.08 -11.74 -20.61
C ASN A 115 -4.16 -10.32 -20.03
N ALA A 116 -5.16 -10.04 -19.20
CA ALA A 116 -5.19 -8.79 -18.44
C ALA A 116 -3.98 -8.73 -17.50
N THR A 117 -3.43 -7.53 -17.27
CA THR A 117 -2.26 -7.35 -16.41
C THR A 117 -2.61 -6.42 -15.26
N LEU A 118 -2.39 -6.89 -14.03
CA LEU A 118 -2.37 -6.05 -12.84
C LEU A 118 -0.98 -5.44 -12.70
N VAL A 119 -0.87 -4.13 -12.85
CA VAL A 119 0.39 -3.41 -12.61
C VAL A 119 0.36 -2.81 -11.21
N VAL A 120 1.38 -3.09 -10.39
CA VAL A 120 1.50 -2.57 -9.02
C VAL A 120 2.82 -1.83 -8.91
N SER A 121 2.76 -0.51 -8.66
CA SER A 121 3.91 0.37 -8.47
C SER A 121 3.85 1.10 -7.11
N GLY A 122 4.86 1.92 -6.80
CA GLY A 122 4.93 2.64 -5.53
C GLY A 122 5.48 1.82 -4.36
N GLY A 123 5.39 2.39 -3.16
CA GLY A 123 5.86 1.75 -1.92
C GLY A 123 5.15 0.42 -1.61
N VAL A 124 3.92 0.25 -2.08
CA VAL A 124 3.14 -1.00 -1.95
C VAL A 124 3.81 -2.14 -2.73
N ALA A 125 4.29 -1.87 -3.94
CA ALA A 125 4.97 -2.87 -4.77
C ALA A 125 6.31 -3.34 -4.17
N SER A 126 6.91 -2.51 -3.31
CA SER A 126 8.19 -2.82 -2.67
C SER A 126 8.04 -3.77 -1.47
N ASN A 127 6.82 -3.90 -0.93
CA ASN A 127 6.52 -4.80 0.18
C ASN A 127 6.21 -6.21 -0.33
N GLN A 128 7.03 -7.19 0.03
CA GLN A 128 6.93 -8.56 -0.46
C GLN A 128 5.69 -9.28 0.06
N TYR A 129 5.25 -8.98 1.29
CA TYR A 129 4.03 -9.57 1.83
C TYR A 129 2.78 -9.13 1.03
N ILE A 130 2.63 -7.82 0.78
CA ILE A 130 1.54 -7.30 -0.05
C ILE A 130 1.65 -7.82 -1.48
N ARG A 131 2.86 -7.80 -2.05
CA ARG A 131 3.11 -8.30 -3.41
C ARG A 131 2.71 -9.75 -3.57
N LYS A 132 3.05 -10.62 -2.61
CA LYS A 132 2.64 -12.04 -2.61
C LYS A 132 1.12 -12.18 -2.57
N GLY A 133 0.45 -11.40 -1.73
CA GLY A 133 -1.01 -11.39 -1.67
C GLY A 133 -1.68 -10.95 -2.99
N LEU A 134 -1.13 -9.93 -3.64
CA LEU A 134 -1.60 -9.47 -4.95
C LEU A 134 -1.26 -10.44 -6.08
N GLN A 135 -0.14 -11.18 -6.00
CA GLN A 135 0.20 -12.24 -6.94
C GLN A 135 -0.85 -13.35 -6.87
N ASN A 136 -1.16 -13.84 -5.67
CA ASN A 136 -2.20 -14.85 -5.49
C ASN A 136 -3.56 -14.38 -6.03
N LEU A 137 -3.90 -13.10 -5.82
CA LEU A 137 -5.12 -12.52 -6.38
C LEU A 137 -5.10 -12.52 -7.91
N ALA A 138 -3.99 -12.11 -8.52
CA ALA A 138 -3.85 -12.05 -9.96
C ALA A 138 -3.95 -13.45 -10.59
N ASP A 139 -3.21 -14.42 -10.04
CA ASP A 139 -3.20 -15.81 -10.49
C ASP A 139 -4.61 -16.43 -10.41
N ALA A 140 -5.33 -16.18 -9.32
CA ALA A 140 -6.69 -16.70 -9.12
C ALA A 140 -7.74 -16.11 -10.09
N ASN A 141 -7.40 -15.05 -10.84
CA ASN A 141 -8.31 -14.36 -11.76
C ASN A 141 -7.79 -14.33 -13.20
N ASP A 142 -6.75 -15.10 -13.53
CA ASP A 142 -6.09 -15.12 -14.85
C ASP A 142 -5.48 -13.76 -15.27
N PHE A 143 -4.94 -13.01 -14.31
CA PHE A 143 -4.18 -11.79 -14.55
C PHE A 143 -2.68 -12.06 -14.43
N ALA A 144 -1.88 -11.44 -15.29
CA ALA A 144 -0.45 -11.31 -15.04
C ALA A 144 -0.22 -10.23 -13.96
N LEU A 145 0.69 -10.47 -13.02
CA LEU A 145 1.17 -9.42 -12.10
C LEU A 145 2.47 -8.82 -12.64
N LEU A 146 2.51 -7.50 -12.79
CA LEU A 146 3.71 -6.76 -13.13
C LEU A 146 4.03 -5.77 -12.01
N CYS A 147 5.19 -5.96 -11.37
CA CYS A 147 5.76 -5.01 -10.42
C CYS A 147 7.03 -4.40 -11.02
N PRO A 148 7.06 -3.08 -11.29
CA PRO A 148 8.28 -2.45 -11.78
C PRO A 148 9.44 -2.58 -10.78
N PRO A 149 10.70 -2.50 -11.23
CA PRO A 149 11.85 -2.44 -10.35
C PRO A 149 11.70 -1.34 -9.29
N PRO A 150 12.10 -1.55 -8.02
CA PRO A 150 11.89 -0.58 -6.93
C PRO A 150 12.38 0.84 -7.24
N ARG A 151 13.51 0.98 -7.96
CA ARG A 151 14.06 2.29 -8.37
C ARG A 151 13.13 3.10 -9.29
N LEU A 152 12.19 2.46 -9.96
CA LEU A 152 11.20 3.09 -10.83
C LEU A 152 9.86 3.32 -10.12
N CYS A 153 9.65 2.73 -8.94
CA CYS A 153 8.42 2.84 -8.16
C CYS A 153 8.36 4.11 -7.31
N THR A 154 9.48 4.74 -6.99
CA THR A 154 9.55 6.04 -6.29
C THR A 154 9.56 7.18 -7.29
N ASP A 155 9.10 8.38 -6.89
CA ASP A 155 9.10 9.56 -7.76
C ASP A 155 10.49 9.83 -8.36
N ASN A 156 10.57 9.89 -9.68
CA ASN A 156 11.82 10.04 -10.41
C ASN A 156 11.62 10.77 -11.75
N GLY A 157 12.68 11.38 -12.29
CA GLY A 157 12.62 12.10 -13.58
C GLY A 157 12.38 11.20 -14.80
N VAL A 158 12.72 9.90 -14.71
CA VAL A 158 12.57 8.96 -15.83
C VAL A 158 11.11 8.75 -16.18
N MET A 159 10.22 8.62 -15.19
CA MET A 159 8.77 8.47 -15.44
C MET A 159 8.16 9.72 -16.11
N ILE A 160 8.67 10.91 -15.77
CA ILE A 160 8.24 12.19 -16.37
C ILE A 160 8.69 12.26 -17.83
N ALA A 161 9.96 11.95 -18.10
CA ALA A 161 10.50 11.92 -19.45
C ALA A 161 9.78 10.89 -20.34
N TRP A 162 9.53 9.68 -19.81
CA TRP A 162 8.81 8.63 -20.53
C TRP A 162 7.39 9.05 -20.89
N ASN A 163 6.63 9.58 -19.94
CA ASN A 163 5.30 10.11 -20.21
C ASN A 163 5.32 11.24 -21.26
N GLY A 164 6.33 12.12 -21.23
CA GLY A 164 6.51 13.16 -22.24
C GLY A 164 6.73 12.61 -23.65
N ILE A 165 7.58 11.59 -23.79
CA ILE A 165 7.85 10.92 -25.06
C ILE A 165 6.58 10.24 -25.60
N GLU A 166 5.85 9.50 -24.74
CA GLU A 166 4.62 8.81 -25.15
C GLU A 166 3.54 9.81 -25.61
N ARG A 167 3.39 10.93 -24.89
CA ARG A 167 2.47 12.01 -25.28
C ARG A 167 2.87 12.70 -26.58
N LEU A 168 4.17 12.95 -26.78
CA LEU A 168 4.69 13.53 -28.02
C LEU A 168 4.41 12.60 -29.22
N ARG A 169 4.68 11.30 -29.09
CA ARG A 169 4.40 10.29 -30.12
C ARG A 169 2.91 10.19 -30.45
N ALA A 170 2.05 10.30 -29.44
CA ALA A 170 0.60 10.27 -29.62
C ALA A 170 0.01 11.62 -30.08
N GLY A 171 0.80 12.71 -30.12
CA GLY A 171 0.31 14.05 -30.43
C GLY A 171 -0.64 14.62 -29.36
N LEU A 172 -0.56 14.17 -28.11
CA LEU A 172 -1.53 14.49 -27.05
C LEU A 172 -1.03 15.52 -26.04
N GLY A 173 -1.66 16.71 -26.07
CA GLY A 173 -1.38 17.80 -25.12
C GLY A 173 0.07 18.27 -25.15
N VAL A 174 0.65 18.29 -26.35
CA VAL A 174 1.92 18.96 -26.64
C VAL A 174 1.62 20.43 -26.83
N LEU A 175 2.21 21.29 -25.99
CA LEU A 175 2.12 22.73 -26.13
C LEU A 175 3.38 23.23 -26.83
N HIS A 176 3.21 24.00 -27.90
CA HIS A 176 4.32 24.62 -28.64
C HIS A 176 4.68 26.01 -28.11
N SER A 177 3.91 26.52 -27.15
CA SER A 177 4.15 27.78 -26.46
C SER A 177 3.90 27.59 -24.97
N THR A 178 4.74 28.23 -24.15
CA THR A 178 4.56 28.29 -22.70
C THR A 178 3.64 29.43 -22.28
N ALA A 179 3.22 30.29 -23.22
CA ALA A 179 2.33 31.40 -22.94
C ALA A 179 0.99 30.89 -22.37
N GLY A 180 0.61 31.38 -21.18
CA GLY A 180 -0.64 31.01 -20.52
C GLY A 180 -0.59 29.72 -19.70
N ILE A 181 0.54 29.00 -19.66
CA ILE A 181 0.71 27.88 -18.75
C ILE A 181 0.87 28.42 -17.32
N ARG A 182 -0.05 28.05 -16.42
CA ARG A 182 0.08 28.24 -14.98
C ARG A 182 0.28 26.90 -14.31
N TYR A 183 1.32 26.81 -13.49
CA TYR A 183 1.49 25.71 -12.55
C TYR A 183 1.04 26.22 -11.18
N GLU A 184 0.03 25.57 -10.62
CA GLU A 184 -0.37 25.76 -9.23
C GLU A 184 -0.44 24.36 -8.59
N PRO A 185 0.16 24.15 -7.41
CA PRO A 185 -0.12 22.96 -6.61
C PRO A 185 -1.64 22.95 -6.33
N ARG A 186 -2.30 21.83 -6.64
CA ARG A 186 -3.68 21.61 -6.21
C ARG A 186 -3.75 21.34 -4.70
#